data_AF-A0A1Q3ZHY4-F1
#
_entry.id   AF-A0A1Q3ZHY4-F1
#
_cell.length_a   1.000
_cell.length_b   1.000
_cell.length_c   1.000
_cell.angle_alpha   90.00
_cell.angle_beta   90.00
_cell.angle_gamma   90.00
#
_symmetry.space_group_name_H-M   'P 1'
#
loop_
_entity.id
_entity.type
_entity.pdbx_description
1 polymer ?
#
loop_
_entity_poly.entity_id
_entity_poly.type
_entity_poly.pdbx_seq_one_letter_code
_entity_poly.pdbx_strand_id
1 'polypeptide(L)'
;MKIIVNILATVVLILGIAFTILPMDTLAFLPIGITFLLAAISYFVISPKKQKWEKFILIISLILILIVTFKALFIKDEVAVDKEFQQKQTEAEKQDIQDLEELEDL
;
A
#
# COMPACT_ATOMS: atom_id res chain seq x y z
N MET A 1 29.89 5.36 -10.83
CA MET A 1 28.61 4.61 -10.79
C MET A 1 28.13 4.28 -9.38
N LYS A 2 28.94 3.66 -8.50
CA LYS A 2 28.51 3.23 -7.14
C LYS A 2 27.90 4.34 -6.27
N ILE A 3 28.52 5.53 -6.25
CA ILE A 3 28.11 6.65 -5.39
C ILE A 3 26.73 7.21 -5.80
N ILE A 4 26.47 7.35 -7.11
CA ILE A 4 25.21 7.88 -7.63
C ILE A 4 24.05 6.93 -7.30
N VAL A 5 24.27 5.62 -7.48
CA VAL A 5 23.26 4.59 -7.14
C VAL A 5 22.95 4.59 -5.64
N ASN A 6 23.97 4.73 -4.76
CA ASN A 6 23.73 4.81 -3.32
C ASN A 6 23.01 6.09 -2.90
N ILE A 7 23.34 7.24 -3.49
CA ILE A 7 22.64 8.50 -3.20
C ILE A 7 21.18 8.38 -3.63
N LEU A 8 20.93 7.85 -4.84
CA LEU A 8 19.58 7.66 -5.35
C LEU A 8 18.78 6.68 -4.48
N ALA A 9 19.36 5.53 -4.11
CA ALA A 9 18.74 4.57 -3.21
C ALA A 9 18.40 5.19 -1.85
N THR A 10 19.27 6.06 -1.33
CA THR A 10 19.03 6.74 -0.05
C THR A 10 17.87 7.72 -0.14
N VAL A 11 17.78 8.51 -1.21
CA VAL A 11 16.67 9.46 -1.43
C VAL A 11 15.34 8.72 -1.57
N VAL A 12 15.30 7.64 -2.36
CA VAL A 12 14.08 6.84 -2.55
C VAL A 12 13.70 6.11 -1.26
N LEU A 13 14.68 5.68 -0.44
CA LEU A 13 14.42 5.09 0.88
C LEU A 13 13.71 6.08 1.81
N ILE A 14 14.18 7.33 1.87
CA ILE A 14 13.54 8.39 2.67
C ILE A 14 12.09 8.61 2.19
N LEU A 15 11.88 8.61 0.88
CA LEU A 15 10.55 8.73 0.28
C LEU A 15 9.65 7.53 0.65
N GLY A 16 10.20 6.32 0.65
CA GLY A 16 9.50 5.10 1.08
C GLY A 16 9.13 5.12 2.57
N ILE A 17 10.02 5.64 3.43
CA ILE A 17 9.72 5.85 4.85
C ILE A 17 8.58 6.86 4.99
N ALA A 18 8.64 7.99 4.27
CA ALA A 18 7.57 8.98 4.30
C ALA A 18 6.23 8.36 3.86
N PHE A 19 6.20 7.61 2.76
CA PHE A 19 4.98 6.94 2.28
C PHE A 19 4.47 5.86 3.23
N THR A 20 5.34 5.25 4.04
CA THR A 20 4.96 4.28 5.07
C THR A 20 4.31 4.94 6.29
N ILE A 21 4.78 6.15 6.63
CA ILE A 21 4.23 6.95 7.74
C ILE A 21 2.89 7.58 7.34
N LEU A 22 2.81 8.10 6.11
CA LEU A 22 1.54 8.54 5.55
C LEU A 22 0.61 7.32 5.33
N PRO A 23 -0.71 7.47 5.43
CA PRO A 23 -1.68 6.44 5.08
C PRO A 23 -1.78 6.31 3.54
N MET A 24 -0.64 6.14 2.88
CA MET A 24 -0.54 5.88 1.45
C MET A 24 -0.43 4.37 1.22
N ASP A 25 -1.24 3.59 1.95
CA ASP A 25 -1.22 2.13 2.12
C ASP A 25 -0.40 1.39 1.07
N THR A 26 -1.02 1.10 -0.08
CA THR A 26 -0.43 0.31 -1.15
C THR A 26 0.56 1.11 -2.00
N LEU A 27 0.43 2.44 -2.03
CA LEU A 27 1.34 3.33 -2.77
C LEU A 27 2.76 3.32 -2.16
N ALA A 28 2.90 3.03 -0.87
CA ALA A 28 4.19 2.89 -0.20
C ALA A 28 5.03 1.73 -0.76
N PHE A 29 4.41 0.68 -1.32
CA PHE A 29 5.15 -0.41 -1.97
C PHE A 29 5.98 0.05 -3.16
N LEU A 30 5.56 1.10 -3.86
CA LEU A 30 6.21 1.56 -5.09
C LEU A 30 7.63 2.10 -4.82
N PRO A 31 7.84 3.12 -3.95
CA PRO A 31 9.19 3.57 -3.62
C PRO A 31 10.00 2.51 -2.84
N ILE A 32 9.36 1.72 -1.97
CA ILE A 32 10.05 0.69 -1.19
C ILE A 32 10.57 -0.43 -2.12
N GLY A 33 9.77 -0.88 -3.08
CA GLY A 33 10.15 -1.90 -4.06
C GLY A 33 11.27 -1.43 -4.99
N ILE A 34 11.21 -0.17 -5.46
CA ILE A 34 12.32 0.43 -6.23
C ILE A 34 13.60 0.45 -5.40
N THR A 35 13.51 0.86 -4.13
CA THR A 35 14.67 0.88 -3.21
C THR A 35 15.26 -0.51 -3.04
N PHE A 36 14.42 -1.52 -2.83
CA PHE A 36 14.84 -2.91 -2.67
C PHE A 36 15.58 -3.40 -3.92
N LEU A 37 15.02 -3.19 -5.11
CA LEU A 37 15.62 -3.59 -6.38
C LEU A 37 16.96 -2.90 -6.61
N LEU A 38 17.04 -1.58 -6.37
CA LEU A 38 18.28 -0.83 -6.54
C LEU A 38 19.37 -1.31 -5.57
N ALA A 39 19.00 -1.56 -4.31
CA ALA A 39 19.92 -2.05 -3.30
C ALA A 39 20.36 -3.49 -3.59
N ALA A 40 19.47 -4.34 -4.11
CA ALA A 40 19.76 -5.72 -4.51
C ALA A 40 20.73 -5.75 -5.70
N ILE A 41 20.45 -4.96 -6.74
CA ILE A 41 21.34 -4.85 -7.91
C ILE A 41 22.71 -4.32 -7.47
N SER A 42 22.74 -3.28 -6.61
CA SER A 42 24.00 -2.78 -6.06
C SER A 42 24.73 -3.86 -5.27
N TYR A 43 24.03 -4.65 -4.47
CA TYR A 43 24.64 -5.74 -3.70
C TYR A 43 25.23 -6.86 -4.57
N PHE A 44 24.56 -7.28 -5.65
CA PHE A 44 25.03 -8.38 -6.49
C PHE A 44 26.05 -7.97 -7.56
N VAL A 45 25.91 -6.77 -8.12
CA VAL A 45 26.74 -6.31 -9.26
C VAL A 45 28.03 -5.62 -8.81
N ILE A 46 28.04 -5.00 -7.63
CA ILE A 46 29.14 -4.15 -7.19
C ILE A 46 30.01 -4.89 -6.15
N SER A 47 31.19 -5.32 -6.63
CA SER A 47 32.37 -5.90 -5.95
C SER A 47 32.40 -5.84 -4.40
N PRO A 48 32.74 -6.95 -3.70
CA PRO A 48 32.44 -7.22 -2.29
C PRO A 48 33.14 -6.34 -1.24
N LYS A 49 34.05 -5.47 -1.64
CA LYS A 49 34.99 -4.80 -0.72
C LYS A 49 34.36 -3.76 0.22
N LYS A 50 33.11 -3.30 -0.02
CA LYS A 50 32.43 -2.27 0.79
C LYS A 50 30.90 -2.42 0.91
N GLN A 51 30.35 -3.63 0.89
CA GLN A 51 28.89 -3.88 0.84
C GLN A 51 28.10 -3.69 2.16
N LYS A 52 28.71 -3.14 3.23
CA LYS A 52 28.06 -3.07 4.55
C LYS A 52 26.84 -2.15 4.55
N TRP A 53 26.89 -1.07 3.77
CA TRP A 53 25.82 -0.08 3.69
C TRP A 53 24.64 -0.58 2.84
N GLU A 54 24.94 -1.22 1.72
CA GLU A 54 23.96 -1.80 0.80
C GLU A 54 23.20 -2.95 1.46
N LYS A 55 23.88 -3.79 2.25
CA LYS A 55 23.22 -4.79 3.10
C LYS A 55 22.26 -4.17 4.10
N PHE A 56 22.65 -3.06 4.72
CA PHE A 56 21.82 -2.38 5.71
C PHE A 56 20.54 -1.81 5.08
N ILE A 57 20.67 -1.15 3.92
CA ILE A 57 19.52 -0.65 3.14
C ILE A 57 18.59 -1.80 2.74
N LEU A 58 19.14 -2.94 2.29
CA LEU A 58 18.34 -4.12 1.95
C LEU A 58 17.53 -4.66 3.13
N ILE A 59 18.16 -4.77 4.31
CA ILE A 59 17.48 -5.25 5.52
C ILE A 59 16.37 -4.30 5.95
N ILE A 60 16.63 -2.99 5.95
CA ILE A 60 15.62 -1.97 6.27
C ILE A 60 14.46 -2.02 5.28
N SER A 61 14.76 -2.07 3.99
CA SER A 61 13.75 -2.15 2.94
C SER A 61 12.88 -3.39 3.10
N LEU A 62 13.47 -4.54 3.44
CA LEU A 62 12.74 -5.77 3.73
C LEU A 62 11.80 -5.62 4.94
N ILE A 63 12.28 -4.99 6.02
CA ILE A 63 11.46 -4.71 7.21
C ILE A 63 10.28 -3.79 6.85
N LEU A 64 10.52 -2.74 6.06
CA LEU A 64 9.46 -1.84 5.59
C LEU A 64 8.40 -2.58 4.76
N ILE A 65 8.81 -3.46 3.84
CA ILE A 65 7.88 -4.30 3.07
C ILE A 65 7.01 -5.13 4.02
N LEU A 66 7.60 -5.76 5.04
CA LEU A 66 6.86 -6.54 6.03
C LEU A 66 5.85 -5.68 6.80
N ILE A 67 6.25 -4.48 7.24
CA ILE A 67 5.36 -3.56 7.96
C ILE A 67 4.18 -3.13 7.08
N VAL A 68 4.43 -2.72 5.84
CA VAL A 68 3.38 -2.28 4.91
C VAL A 68 2.46 -3.44 4.55
N THR A 69 3.02 -4.63 4.30
CA THR A 69 2.22 -5.85 4.02
C THR A 69 1.37 -6.23 5.23
N PHE A 70 1.92 -6.14 6.44
CA PHE A 70 1.18 -6.40 7.66
C PHE A 70 0.04 -5.40 7.83
N LYS A 71 0.30 -4.09 7.66
CA LYS A 71 -0.76 -3.06 7.68
C LYS A 71 -1.82 -3.35 6.62
N ALA A 72 -1.45 -3.64 5.38
CA ALA A 72 -2.38 -3.91 4.29
C ALA A 72 -3.24 -5.18 4.49
N LEU A 73 -2.74 -6.19 5.19
CA LEU A 73 -3.49 -7.43 5.46
C LEU A 73 -4.27 -7.42 6.77
N PHE A 74 -3.75 -6.78 7.82
CA PHE A 74 -4.36 -6.75 9.16
C PHE A 74 -5.28 -5.55 9.39
N ILE A 75 -4.98 -4.41 8.77
CA ILE A 75 -5.92 -3.29 8.71
C ILE A 75 -6.85 -3.65 7.56
N LYS A 76 -7.89 -4.42 7.87
CA LYS A 76 -9.03 -4.54 6.98
C LYS A 76 -9.42 -3.13 6.61
N ASP A 77 -9.47 -2.83 5.32
CA ASP A 77 -10.37 -1.82 4.82
C ASP A 77 -11.74 -2.22 5.37
N GLU A 78 -12.10 -1.68 6.53
CA GLU A 78 -13.49 -1.39 6.80
C GLU A 78 -13.85 -0.43 5.67
N VAL A 79 -14.25 -1.01 4.55
CA VAL A 79 -15.38 -0.48 3.82
C VAL A 79 -16.42 -0.38 4.92
N ALA A 80 -16.53 0.82 5.51
CA ALA A 80 -17.66 1.16 6.31
C ALA A 80 -18.81 0.89 5.36
N VAL A 81 -19.39 -0.31 5.48
CA VAL A 81 -20.64 -0.64 4.80
C VAL A 81 -21.54 0.40 5.39
N ASP A 82 -21.75 1.46 4.62
CA ASP A 82 -22.45 2.64 5.06
C ASP A 82 -23.86 2.13 5.32
N LYS A 83 -24.14 1.80 6.59
CA LYS A 83 -25.37 1.08 6.97
C LYS A 83 -26.58 1.90 6.57
N GLU A 84 -26.43 3.23 6.54
CA GLU A 84 -27.39 4.16 5.96
C GLU A 84 -27.66 3.90 4.48
N PHE A 85 -26.63 3.63 3.66
CA PHE A 85 -26.80 3.38 2.24
C PHE A 85 -27.53 2.05 1.98
N GLN A 86 -27.19 0.99 2.73
CA GLN A 86 -27.91 -0.29 2.63
C GLN A 86 -29.35 -0.19 3.17
N GLN A 87 -29.57 0.54 4.26
CA GLN A 87 -30.92 0.78 4.77
C GLN A 87 -31.76 1.56 3.76
N LYS A 88 -31.24 2.65 3.21
CA LYS A 88 -31.93 3.45 2.19
C LYS A 88 -32.24 2.64 0.92
N GLN A 89 -31.33 1.76 0.50
CA GLN A 89 -31.57 0.88 -0.65
C GLN A 89 -32.65 -0.16 -0.36
N THR A 90 -32.66 -0.76 0.84
CA THR A 90 -33.69 -1.73 1.26
C THR A 90 -35.05 -1.06 1.48
N GLU A 91 -35.07 0.17 1.99
CA GLU A 91 -36.29 0.96 2.17
C GLU A 91 -36.87 1.38 0.82
N ALA A 92 -36.03 1.88 -0.09
CA ALA A 92 -36.45 2.22 -1.45
C ALA A 92 -36.99 1.01 -2.21
N GLU A 93 -36.33 -0.15 -2.13
CA GLU A 93 -36.79 -1.38 -2.79
C GLU A 93 -38.13 -1.87 -2.21
N LYS A 94 -38.35 -1.74 -0.89
CA LYS A 94 -39.66 -2.02 -0.28
C LYS A 94 -40.72 -1.03 -0.72
N GLN A 95 -40.37 0.24 -0.85
CA GLN A 95 -41.29 1.30 -1.26
C GLN A 95 -41.70 1.12 -2.72
N ASP A 96 -40.75 0.81 -3.60
CA ASP A 96 -41.00 0.49 -5.02
C ASP A 96 -41.93 -0.73 -5.17
N ILE A 97 -41.77 -1.77 -4.32
CA ILE A 97 -42.67 -2.93 -4.31
C ILE A 97 -44.07 -2.54 -3.83
N GLN A 98 -44.18 -1.72 -2.79
CA GLN A 98 -45.48 -1.25 -2.30
C GLN A 98 -46.21 -0.38 -3.32
N ASP A 99 -45.49 0.52 -4.00
CA ASP A 99 -46.04 1.37 -5.05
C ASP A 99 -46.50 0.52 -6.25
N LEU A 100 -45.81 -0.59 -6.55
CA LEU A 100 -46.23 -1.55 -7.59
C LEU A 100 -47.48 -2.36 -7.17
N GLU A 101 -47.57 -2.82 -5.93
CA GLU A 101 -48.76 -3.52 -5.41
C GLU A 101 -49.98 -2.59 -5.40
N GLU A 102 -49.82 -1.32 -5.02
CA GLU A 102 -50.90 -0.32 -5.03
C GLU A 102 -51.36 0.05 -6.45
N LEU A 103 -50.48 -0.05 -7.45
CA LEU A 103 -50.82 0.11 -8.87
C LEU A 103 -51.50 -1.13 -9.48
N GLU A 104 -51.30 -2.33 -8.94
CA GLU A 104 -51.98 -3.57 -9.37
C GLU A 104 -53.38 -3.71 -8.76
N ASP A 105 -53.62 -3.17 -7.57
CA ASP A 105 -54.92 -3.19 -6.88
C ASP A 105 -55.91 -2.10 -7.36
N LEU A 106 -55.56 -1.31 -8.39
CA LEU A 106 -56.32 -0.18 -8.94
C LEU A 106 -56.94 -0.49 -10.32
#